data_AF-A0A4Z2E2U7-F1
#
_entry.id   AF-A0A4Z2E2U7-F1
#
_cell.length_a   1.000
_cell.length_b   1.000
_cell.length_c   1.000
_cell.angle_alpha   90.00
_cell.angle_beta   90.00
_cell.angle_gamma   90.00
#
_symmetry.space_group_name_H-M   'P 1'
#
loop_
_entity.id
_entity.type
_entity.pdbx_description
1 polymer ?
#
loop_
_entity_poly.entity_id
_entity_poly.type
_entity_poly.pdbx_seq_one_letter_code
_entity_poly.pdbx_strand_id
1 'polypeptide(L)'
;MVAAAKRRELKEAQRRRQQKEQRLRQEEVLSNTSLVWSLHILPHWALMRSSPRAQDLWWGGLPPRVRGRVWSLALGNELNITAELYEIFLSRAKEKWSLNETDGK
;
A
#
# COMPACT_ATOMS: atom_id res chain seq x y z
N MET A 1 -16.55 -21.19 -40.26
CA MET A 1 -16.83 -20.67 -38.89
C MET A 1 -15.95 -21.31 -37.80
N VAL A 2 -15.76 -22.64 -37.78
CA VAL A 2 -14.98 -23.34 -36.73
C VAL A 2 -13.48 -22.98 -36.66
N ALA A 3 -12.80 -22.83 -37.80
CA ALA A 3 -11.36 -22.50 -37.82
C ALA A 3 -11.04 -21.10 -37.24
N ALA A 4 -11.92 -20.12 -37.48
CA ALA A 4 -11.78 -18.77 -36.91
C ALA A 4 -12.04 -18.76 -35.40
N ALA A 5 -13.02 -19.54 -34.93
CA ALA A 5 -13.30 -19.72 -33.51
C ALA A 5 -12.10 -20.36 -32.78
N LYS A 6 -11.53 -21.44 -33.33
CA LYS A 6 -10.36 -22.12 -32.78
C LYS A 6 -9.12 -21.21 -32.71
N ARG A 7 -8.91 -20.36 -33.71
CA ARG A 7 -7.82 -19.36 -33.73
C ARG A 7 -8.00 -18.28 -32.65
N ARG A 8 -9.23 -17.82 -32.43
CA ARG A 8 -9.55 -16.84 -31.37
C ARG A 8 -9.33 -17.43 -29.98
N GLU A 9 -9.80 -18.66 -29.76
CA GLU A 9 -9.63 -19.39 -28.51
C GLU A 9 -8.15 -19.58 -28.15
N LEU A 10 -7.32 -19.98 -29.13
CA LEU A 10 -5.88 -20.17 -28.91
C LEU A 10 -5.18 -18.85 -28.53
N LYS A 11 -5.56 -17.73 -29.15
CA LYS A 11 -5.03 -16.40 -28.83
C LYS A 11 -5.48 -15.93 -27.43
N GLU A 12 -6.71 -16.18 -27.05
CA GLU A 12 -7.23 -15.87 -25.71
C GLU A 12 -6.54 -16.72 -24.63
N ALA A 13 -6.31 -18.01 -24.90
CA ALA A 13 -5.57 -18.90 -24.00
C ALA A 13 -4.11 -18.44 -23.81
N GLN A 14 -3.42 -18.05 -24.90
CA GLN A 14 -2.08 -17.47 -24.83
C GLN A 14 -2.04 -16.17 -24.01
N ARG A 15 -3.00 -15.26 -24.22
CA ARG A 15 -3.11 -14.01 -23.46
C ARG A 15 -3.33 -14.26 -21.96
N ARG A 16 -4.21 -15.21 -21.62
CA ARG A 16 -4.46 -15.61 -20.22
C ARG A 16 -3.20 -16.19 -19.57
N ARG A 17 -2.45 -17.01 -20.30
CA ARG A 17 -1.17 -17.56 -19.81
C ARG A 17 -0.15 -16.46 -19.53
N GLN A 18 0.04 -15.53 -20.46
CA GLN A 18 0.96 -14.39 -20.28
C GLN A 18 0.57 -13.51 -19.09
N GLN A 19 -0.72 -13.20 -18.93
CA GLN A 19 -1.22 -12.43 -17.78
C GLN A 19 -0.96 -13.16 -16.46
N LYS A 20 -1.17 -14.48 -16.42
CA LYS A 20 -0.88 -15.28 -15.23
C LYS A 20 0.61 -15.27 -14.89
N GLU A 21 1.49 -15.48 -15.88
CA GLU A 21 2.94 -15.44 -15.69
C GLU A 21 3.41 -14.06 -15.21
N GLN A 22 2.84 -12.97 -15.75
CA GLN A 22 3.14 -11.61 -15.29
C GLN A 22 2.70 -11.39 -13.84
N ARG A 23 1.52 -11.87 -13.44
CA ARG A 23 1.04 -11.78 -12.05
C ARG A 23 1.96 -12.52 -11.09
N LEU A 24 2.36 -13.75 -11.43
CA LEU A 24 3.29 -14.54 -10.60
C LEU A 24 4.63 -13.82 -10.41
N ARG A 25 5.18 -13.23 -11.48
CA ARG A 25 6.41 -12.41 -11.38
C ARG A 25 6.22 -11.20 -10.47
N GLN A 26 5.08 -10.52 -10.57
CA GLN A 26 4.78 -9.38 -9.70
C GLN A 26 4.64 -9.80 -8.23
N GLU A 27 3.97 -10.92 -7.96
CA GLU A 27 3.83 -11.48 -6.62
C GLU A 27 5.20 -11.85 -6.02
N GLU A 28 6.10 -12.43 -6.82
CA GLU A 28 7.46 -12.75 -6.40
C GLU A 28 8.26 -11.50 -6.05
N VAL A 29 8.22 -10.47 -6.90
CA VAL A 29 8.88 -9.18 -6.64
C VAL A 29 8.32 -8.53 -5.38
N LEU A 30 7.00 -8.52 -5.19
CA LEU A 30 6.34 -7.98 -4.00
C LEU A 30 6.75 -8.74 -2.73
N SER A 31 6.81 -10.07 -2.80
CA SER A 31 7.24 -10.94 -1.71
C SER A 31 8.69 -10.67 -1.31
N ASN A 32 9.61 -10.68 -2.28
CA ASN A 32 11.03 -10.43 -2.06
C ASN A 32 11.28 -9.03 -1.50
N THR A 33 10.63 -8.01 -2.07
CA THR A 33 10.74 -6.63 -1.58
C THR A 33 10.20 -6.51 -0.15
N SER A 34 9.07 -7.16 0.15
CA SER A 34 8.50 -7.19 1.51
C SER A 34 9.46 -7.81 2.52
N LEU A 35 10.16 -8.88 2.14
CA LEU A 35 11.15 -9.54 2.98
C LEU A 35 12.31 -8.59 3.29
N VAL A 36 12.85 -7.91 2.28
CA VAL A 36 13.95 -6.95 2.47
C VAL A 36 13.55 -5.81 3.40
N TRP A 37 12.36 -5.25 3.21
CA TRP A 37 11.83 -4.22 4.10
C TRP A 37 11.69 -4.72 5.54
N SER A 38 11.15 -5.93 5.72
CA SER A 38 10.83 -6.48 7.04
C SER A 38 12.07 -6.93 7.82
N LEU A 39 13.04 -7.53 7.14
CA LEU A 39 14.22 -8.13 7.78
C LEU A 39 15.44 -7.21 7.84
N HIS A 40 15.58 -6.28 6.88
CA HIS A 40 16.81 -5.49 6.75
C HIS A 40 16.58 -4.00 7.01
N ILE A 41 15.53 -3.40 6.46
CA ILE A 41 15.34 -1.94 6.52
C ILE A 41 14.62 -1.51 7.80
N LEU A 42 13.43 -2.05 8.07
CA LEU A 42 12.60 -1.64 9.21
C LEU A 42 13.27 -1.85 10.58
N PRO A 43 13.97 -2.97 10.85
CA PRO A 43 14.66 -3.15 12.13
C PRO A 43 15.79 -2.12 12.37
N HIS A 44 16.38 -1.59 11.30
CA HIS A 44 17.50 -0.66 11.34
C HIS A 44 17.13 0.71 10.74
N TRP A 45 15.87 1.13 10.92
CA TRP A 45 15.28 2.27 10.21
C TRP A 45 16.12 3.55 10.28
N ALA A 46 16.64 3.89 11.46
CA ALA A 46 17.43 5.11 11.67
C ALA A 46 18.67 5.19 10.76
N LEU A 47 19.34 4.06 10.52
CA LEU A 47 20.52 3.95 9.67
C LEU A 47 20.13 3.78 8.19
N MET A 48 19.08 3.01 7.93
CA MET A 48 18.74 2.54 6.59
C MET A 48 17.86 3.51 5.80
N ARG A 49 17.09 4.40 6.44
CA ARG A 49 16.12 5.29 5.77
C ARG A 49 16.72 6.16 4.67
N SER A 50 17.98 6.52 4.80
CA SER A 50 18.71 7.37 3.84
C SER A 50 19.65 6.56 2.93
N SER A 51 19.65 5.24 3.04
CA SER A 51 20.49 4.40 2.19
C SER A 51 19.97 4.40 0.74
N PRO A 52 20.86 4.35 -0.27
CA PRO A 52 20.45 4.25 -1.68
C PRO A 52 19.50 3.08 -1.93
N ARG A 53 19.79 1.93 -1.33
CA ARG A 53 18.95 0.72 -1.43
C ARG A 53 17.52 0.94 -0.93
N ALA A 54 17.33 1.64 0.18
CA ALA A 54 16.00 1.92 0.69
C ALA A 54 15.24 2.92 -0.20
N GLN A 55 15.95 3.91 -0.76
CA GLN A 55 15.37 4.88 -1.69
C GLN A 55 14.94 4.21 -3.00
N ASP A 56 15.78 3.36 -3.59
CA ASP A 56 15.45 2.62 -4.82
C ASP A 56 14.21 1.73 -4.61
N LEU A 57 14.17 0.98 -3.50
CA LEU A 57 13.01 0.15 -3.16
C LEU A 57 11.75 0.98 -2.89
N TRP A 58 11.89 2.15 -2.29
CA TRP A 58 10.76 3.05 -2.08
C TRP A 58 10.23 3.58 -3.42
N TRP A 59 11.12 4.00 -4.33
CA TRP A 59 10.75 4.57 -5.62
C TRP A 59 10.08 3.52 -6.53
N GLY A 60 10.45 2.25 -6.38
CA GLY A 60 9.75 1.11 -7.00
C GLY A 60 8.35 0.83 -6.40
N GLY A 61 8.01 1.45 -5.28
CA GLY A 61 6.73 1.32 -4.60
C GLY A 61 6.77 0.41 -3.37
N LEU A 62 6.13 0.86 -2.29
CA LEU A 62 6.10 0.11 -1.02
C LEU A 62 5.11 -1.06 -1.08
N PRO A 63 5.54 -2.28 -0.68
CA PRO A 63 4.63 -3.41 -0.55
C PRO A 63 3.50 -3.12 0.44
N PRO A 64 2.25 -3.56 0.17
CA PRO A 64 1.09 -3.23 1.00
C PRO A 64 1.29 -3.56 2.48
N ARG A 65 1.94 -4.69 2.79
CA ARG A 65 2.15 -5.20 4.16
C ARG A 65 3.02 -4.29 5.02
N VAL A 66 3.99 -3.59 4.43
CA VAL A 66 4.94 -2.74 5.18
C VAL A 66 4.62 -1.26 5.07
N ARG A 67 3.77 -0.86 4.12
CA ARG A 67 3.47 0.54 3.78
C ARG A 67 3.08 1.39 4.99
N GLY A 68 2.11 0.93 5.78
CA GLY A 68 1.64 1.66 6.96
C GLY A 68 2.79 1.91 7.94
N ARG A 69 3.59 0.88 8.25
CA ARG A 69 4.72 0.99 9.18
C ARG A 69 5.80 1.94 8.66
N VAL A 70 6.17 1.83 7.39
CA VAL A 70 7.18 2.69 6.76
C VAL A 70 6.72 4.15 6.78
N TRP A 71 5.48 4.44 6.41
CA TRP A 71 4.95 5.81 6.43
C TRP A 71 4.84 6.39 7.84
N SER A 72 4.36 5.62 8.82
CA SER A 72 4.34 6.08 10.21
C SER A 72 5.75 6.43 10.73
N LEU A 73 6.77 5.65 10.34
CA LEU A 73 8.15 5.91 10.74
C LEU A 73 8.80 7.07 9.96
N ALA A 74 8.42 7.27 8.70
CA ALA A 74 8.96 8.33 7.85
C ALA A 74 8.37 9.69 8.19
N LEU A 75 7.06 9.75 8.47
CA LEU A 75 6.36 10.96 8.88
C LEU A 75 6.64 11.29 10.36
N GLY A 76 6.81 10.28 11.20
CA GLY A 76 6.97 10.47 12.64
C GLY A 76 5.67 10.92 13.32
N ASN A 77 5.79 11.41 14.56
CA ASN A 77 4.68 11.94 15.36
C ASN A 77 5.17 13.07 16.27
N GLU A 78 5.73 14.14 15.67
CA GLU A 78 6.28 15.28 16.41
C GLU A 78 5.21 16.02 17.25
N LEU A 79 3.95 15.96 16.81
CA LEU A 79 2.80 16.53 17.50
C LEU A 79 2.30 15.68 18.68
N ASN A 80 2.89 14.50 18.91
CA ASN A 80 2.51 13.55 19.96
C ASN A 80 1.01 13.22 19.95
N ILE A 81 0.41 13.08 18.77
CA ILE A 81 -1.00 12.71 18.64
C ILE A 81 -1.19 11.28 19.13
N THR A 82 -2.15 11.07 20.03
CA THR A 82 -2.54 9.77 20.56
C THR A 82 -3.89 9.34 20.01
N ALA A 83 -4.22 8.04 20.12
CA ALA A 83 -5.54 7.53 19.74
C ALA A 83 -6.66 8.19 20.56
N GLU A 84 -6.43 8.41 21.86
CA GLU A 84 -7.38 9.11 22.73
C GLU A 84 -7.62 10.55 22.27
N LEU A 85 -6.55 11.29 21.94
CA LEU A 85 -6.67 12.66 21.45
C LEU A 85 -7.45 12.73 20.13
N TYR A 86 -7.22 11.76 19.24
CA TYR A 86 -8.00 11.61 18.00
C TYR A 86 -9.48 11.39 18.28
N GLU A 87 -9.85 10.46 19.17
CA GLU A 87 -11.25 10.17 19.49
C GLU A 87 -11.96 11.35 20.16
N ILE A 88 -11.27 12.09 21.03
CA ILE A 88 -11.78 13.33 21.64
C ILE A 88 -12.13 14.35 20.54
N PHE A 89 -11.21 14.60 19.61
CA PHE A 89 -11.46 15.58 18.54
C PHE A 89 -12.48 15.10 17.52
N LEU A 90 -12.53 13.80 17.22
CA LEU A 90 -13.55 13.20 16.36
C LEU A 90 -14.95 13.38 16.97
N SER A 91 -15.09 13.15 18.27
CA SER A 91 -16.37 13.31 18.97
C SER A 91 -16.85 14.76 18.93
N ARG A 92 -15.95 15.72 19.24
CA ARG A 92 -16.26 17.16 19.14
C ARG A 92 -16.63 17.59 17.73
N ALA A 93 -15.95 17.06 16.71
CA ALA A 93 -16.26 17.35 15.32
C ALA A 93 -17.66 16.84 14.92
N LYS A 94 -18.03 15.62 15.38
CA LYS A 94 -19.36 15.04 15.14
C LYS A 94 -20.47 15.81 15.84
N GLU A 95 -20.28 16.19 17.11
CA GLU A 95 -21.24 17.02 17.86
C GLU A 95 -21.51 18.34 17.13
N LYS A 96 -20.44 19.05 16.75
CA LYS A 96 -20.56 20.31 16.00
C LYS A 96 -21.25 20.12 14.66
N TRP A 97 -20.96 19.02 13.95
CA TRP A 97 -21.62 18.70 12.69
C TRP A 97 -23.13 18.47 12.88
N SER A 98 -23.52 17.69 13.89
CA SER A 98 -24.93 17.41 14.18
C SER A 98 -25.71 18.66 14.60
N LEU A 99 -25.10 19.58 15.34
CA LEU A 99 -25.72 20.86 15.72
C LEU A 99 -26.01 21.74 14.51
N ASN A 100 -25.09 21.79 13.56
CA ASN A 100 -25.27 22.55 12.32
C ASN A 100 -26.39 21.97 11.43
N GLU A 101 -26.66 20.66 11.49
CA GLU A 101 -27.79 20.03 10.80
C GLU A 101 -29.14 20.32 11.47
N THR A 102 -29.16 20.53 12.79
CA THR A 102 -30.40 20.87 13.53
C THR A 102 -30.76 22.35 13.47
N ASP A 103 -29.78 23.25 13.38
CA ASP A 103 -30.00 24.70 13.27
C ASP A 103 -30.34 25.16 11.83
N GLY A 104 -30.20 24.26 10.85
CA GLY A 104 -30.51 24.51 9.43
C GLY A 104 -31.93 24.13 9.00
N LYS A 105 -32.83 23.80 9.93
CA LYS A 105 -34.25 23.48 9.67
C LYS A 105 -35.20 24.53 10.23
#